data_AF-A0A7Y0C123-F1
#
_entry.id   AF-A0A7Y0C123-F1
#
_cell.length_a   1.000
_cell.length_b   1.000
_cell.length_c   1.000
_cell.angle_alpha   90.00
_cell.angle_beta   90.00
_cell.angle_gamma   90.00
#
_symmetry.space_group_name_H-M   'P 1'
#
loop_
_entity.id
_entity.type
_entity.pdbx_description
1 polymer ?
#
loop_
_entity_poly.entity_id
_entity_poly.type
_entity_poly.pdbx_seq_one_letter_code
_entity_poly.pdbx_strand_id
1 'polypeptide(L)'
;MGSGGAEGYPSRPVTIVVPFAAGQSGDILARILSEPLSKSWGKALIVDNKTGAGGTIGSQFVAKAAPDGYTLLLGSSGPMAIAPNLIKNAGYDPRRDFTAIMNVAGVAQALVVPANSKYKTVQDLIADAKARPGKLSYASGGNGSTQHLTMEMLKQRTGISMVHIPYKGVGAD
;
A
#
# COMPACT_ATOMS: atom_id res chain seq x y z
N MET A 1 -29.16 18.93 36.83
CA MET A 1 -28.11 17.90 36.82
C MET A 1 -27.89 17.48 35.37
N GLY A 2 -26.84 18.00 34.73
CA GLY A 2 -26.53 17.67 33.34
C GLY A 2 -25.89 16.30 33.26
N SER A 3 -26.60 15.33 32.71
CA SER A 3 -26.03 14.04 32.30
C SER A 3 -25.20 14.27 31.03
N GLY A 4 -23.93 14.62 31.19
CA GLY A 4 -22.96 14.54 30.11
C GLY A 4 -22.69 13.08 29.81
N GLY A 5 -23.53 12.47 28.97
CA GLY A 5 -23.24 11.16 28.39
C GLY A 5 -21.92 11.29 27.64
N ALA A 6 -20.93 10.47 28.00
CA ALA A 6 -19.82 10.23 27.10
C ALA A 6 -20.44 9.74 25.78
N GLU A 7 -20.49 10.58 24.75
CA GLU A 7 -20.77 10.07 23.41
C GLU A 7 -19.69 9.02 23.14
N GLY A 8 -20.10 7.76 23.09
CA GLY A 8 -19.17 6.65 22.89
C GLY A 8 -18.38 6.86 21.60
N TYR A 9 -17.12 6.41 21.59
CA TYR A 9 -16.35 6.42 20.35
C TYR A 9 -16.92 5.39 19.36
N PRO A 10 -17.08 5.75 18.07
CA PRO A 10 -16.93 7.08 17.50
C PRO A 10 -18.21 7.92 17.62
N SER A 11 -18.09 9.22 17.94
CA SER A 11 -19.23 10.16 17.96
C SER A 11 -19.48 10.84 16.62
N ARG A 12 -18.46 10.85 15.74
CA ARG A 12 -18.48 11.40 14.37
C ARG A 12 -17.87 10.40 13.37
N PRO A 13 -17.98 10.63 12.05
CA PRO A 13 -17.34 9.76 11.06
C PRO A 13 -15.83 9.59 11.29
N VAL A 14 -15.34 8.37 11.08
CA VAL A 14 -13.92 8.00 11.12
C VAL A 14 -13.42 7.93 9.69
N THR A 15 -12.21 8.42 9.42
CA THR A 15 -11.57 8.32 8.10
C THR A 15 -10.48 7.26 8.13
N ILE A 16 -10.49 6.33 7.17
CA ILE A 16 -9.35 5.46 6.88
C ILE A 16 -8.66 5.93 5.62
N VAL A 17 -7.40 6.35 5.78
CA VAL A 17 -6.54 6.78 4.68
C VAL A 17 -5.92 5.55 4.05
N VAL A 18 -6.15 5.40 2.74
CA VAL A 18 -5.53 4.36 1.91
C VAL A 18 -4.41 5.01 1.10
N PRO A 19 -3.13 4.62 1.29
CA PRO A 19 -2.00 5.29 0.66
C PRO A 19 -1.79 4.93 -0.83
N PHE A 20 -2.81 4.40 -1.50
CA PHE A 20 -2.77 3.91 -2.87
C PHE A 20 -4.05 4.26 -3.63
N ALA A 21 -3.99 4.25 -4.97
CA ALA A 21 -5.13 4.56 -5.83
C ALA A 21 -6.30 3.60 -5.62
N ALA A 22 -7.52 4.09 -5.87
CA ALA A 22 -8.74 3.31 -5.80
C ALA A 22 -8.67 2.09 -6.74
N GLY A 23 -9.35 1.01 -6.37
CA GLY A 23 -9.34 -0.26 -7.11
C GLY A 23 -8.14 -1.18 -6.84
N GLN A 24 -7.10 -0.71 -6.14
CA GLN A 24 -6.03 -1.59 -5.66
C GLN A 24 -6.46 -2.40 -4.43
N SER A 25 -5.74 -3.50 -4.15
CA SER A 25 -6.05 -4.42 -3.05
C SER A 25 -6.29 -3.71 -1.70
N GLY A 26 -5.53 -2.65 -1.39
CA GLY A 26 -5.74 -1.86 -0.17
C GLY A 26 -7.08 -1.11 -0.15
N ASP A 27 -7.47 -0.49 -1.26
CA ASP A 27 -8.76 0.20 -1.39
C ASP A 27 -9.93 -0.79 -1.27
N ILE A 28 -9.82 -1.94 -1.93
CA ILE A 28 -10.81 -3.03 -1.86
C ILE A 28 -10.98 -3.48 -0.39
N LEU A 29 -9.88 -3.74 0.33
CA LEU A 29 -9.92 -4.12 1.73
C LEU A 29 -10.54 -3.04 2.61
N ALA A 30 -10.18 -1.77 2.43
CA ALA A 30 -10.76 -0.66 3.19
C ALA A 30 -12.28 -0.55 2.98
N ARG A 31 -12.75 -0.74 1.74
CA ARG A 31 -14.18 -0.73 1.40
C ARG A 31 -14.93 -1.93 2.00
N ILE A 32 -14.31 -3.12 2.00
CA ILE A 32 -14.85 -4.31 2.67
C ILE A 32 -15.03 -4.05 4.19
N LEU A 33 -14.09 -3.36 4.82
CA LEU A 33 -14.17 -3.00 6.24
C LEU A 33 -15.18 -1.88 6.52
N SER A 34 -15.37 -0.98 5.56
CA SER A 34 -16.21 0.21 5.69
C SER A 34 -17.65 -0.10 6.05
N GLU A 35 -18.29 -1.03 5.34
CA GLU A 35 -19.69 -1.38 5.56
C GLU A 35 -19.96 -1.96 6.97
N PRO A 36 -19.30 -3.05 7.41
CA PRO A 36 -19.56 -3.65 8.73
C PRO A 36 -19.18 -2.72 9.88
N LEU A 37 -18.08 -1.96 9.78
CA LEU A 37 -17.69 -1.01 10.81
C LEU A 37 -18.68 0.15 10.90
N SER A 38 -19.14 0.68 9.76
CA SER A 38 -20.15 1.75 9.76
C SER A 38 -21.45 1.30 10.43
N LYS A 39 -21.87 0.05 10.16
CA LYS A 39 -23.04 -0.56 10.80
C LYS A 39 -22.84 -0.76 12.30
N SER A 40 -21.67 -1.23 12.72
CA SER A 40 -21.37 -1.46 14.15
C SER A 40 -21.24 -0.17 14.95
N TRP A 41 -20.71 0.91 14.35
CA TRP A 41 -20.49 2.18 15.03
C TRP A 41 -21.69 3.12 14.96
N GLY A 42 -22.59 2.92 13.99
CA GLY A 42 -23.63 3.91 13.67
C GLY A 42 -23.05 5.24 13.15
N LYS A 43 -21.76 5.26 12.78
CA LYS A 43 -21.05 6.38 12.15
C LYS A 43 -20.29 5.84 10.94
N ALA A 44 -20.20 6.64 9.87
CA ALA A 44 -19.50 6.22 8.67
C ALA A 44 -18.00 6.00 8.92
N LEU A 45 -17.45 4.93 8.33
CA LEU A 45 -16.03 4.83 7.99
C LEU A 45 -15.84 5.36 6.57
N ILE A 46 -15.10 6.45 6.42
CA ILE A 46 -14.84 7.08 5.12
C ILE A 46 -13.50 6.59 4.59
N VAL A 47 -13.49 6.05 3.36
CA VAL A 47 -12.25 5.67 2.67
C VAL A 47 -11.70 6.88 1.90
N ASP A 48 -10.48 7.31 2.25
CA ASP A 48 -9.78 8.45 1.61
C ASP A 48 -8.48 7.96 0.95
N ASN A 49 -8.44 7.93 -0.40
CA ASN A 49 -7.27 7.51 -1.14
C ASN A 49 -6.25 8.66 -1.28
N LYS A 50 -5.13 8.58 -0.55
CA LYS A 50 -4.00 9.53 -0.64
C LYS A 50 -2.78 8.91 -1.29
N THR A 51 -2.71 9.03 -2.61
CA THR A 51 -1.72 8.33 -3.44
C THR A 51 -0.36 9.02 -3.56
N GLY A 52 0.67 8.25 -3.89
CA GLY A 52 1.97 8.74 -4.36
C GLY A 52 3.17 8.30 -3.52
N ALA A 53 4.35 8.37 -4.13
CA ALA A 53 5.66 8.04 -3.52
C ALA A 53 5.68 6.69 -2.77
N GLY A 54 5.16 5.62 -3.38
CA GLY A 54 5.12 4.29 -2.76
C GLY A 54 4.25 4.18 -1.51
N GLY A 55 3.37 5.16 -1.29
CA GLY A 55 2.46 5.25 -0.14
C GLY A 55 2.93 6.18 0.98
N THR A 56 4.14 6.73 0.88
CA THR A 56 4.70 7.61 1.92
C THR A 56 3.91 8.90 2.10
N ILE A 57 3.29 9.46 1.05
CA ILE A 57 2.47 10.69 1.16
C ILE A 57 1.26 10.46 2.08
N GLY A 58 0.51 9.38 1.87
CA GLY A 58 -0.64 9.04 2.72
C GLY A 58 -0.22 8.73 4.16
N SER A 59 0.91 8.04 4.34
CA SER A 59 1.45 7.76 5.69
C SER A 59 1.91 9.01 6.41
N GLN A 60 2.63 9.92 5.75
CA GLN A 60 3.03 11.22 6.33
C GLN A 60 1.82 12.05 6.76
N PHE A 61 0.73 12.00 5.98
CA PHE A 61 -0.51 12.70 6.32
C PHE A 61 -1.10 12.17 7.63
N VAL A 62 -1.22 10.84 7.78
CA VAL A 62 -1.77 10.25 9.01
C VAL A 62 -0.83 10.42 10.21
N ALA A 63 0.48 10.34 10.02
CA ALA A 63 1.47 10.56 11.09
C ALA A 63 1.35 11.96 11.73
N LYS A 64 0.77 12.94 11.02
CA LYS A 64 0.55 14.31 11.49
C LYS A 64 -0.89 14.58 11.91
N ALA A 65 -1.80 13.60 11.79
CA ALA A 65 -3.18 13.76 12.19
C ALA A 65 -3.31 13.85 13.71
N ALA A 66 -4.44 14.38 14.19
CA ALA A 66 -4.74 14.35 15.62
C ALA A 66 -4.79 12.88 16.10
N PRO A 67 -4.13 12.54 17.21
CA PRO A 67 -4.13 11.17 17.75
C PRO A 67 -5.44 10.89 18.53
N ASP A 68 -6.59 11.16 17.90
CA ASP A 68 -7.93 11.09 18.51
C ASP A 68 -8.76 9.88 18.01
N GLY A 69 -8.14 9.02 17.20
CA GLY A 69 -8.75 7.81 16.63
C GLY A 69 -9.56 8.04 15.36
N TYR A 70 -9.86 9.28 14.96
CA TYR A 70 -10.73 9.53 13.81
C TYR A 70 -10.03 9.57 12.46
N THR A 71 -8.69 9.49 12.45
CA THR A 71 -7.89 9.32 11.23
C THR A 71 -7.02 8.09 11.38
N LEU A 72 -7.34 7.06 10.61
CA LEU A 72 -6.66 5.77 10.60
C LEU A 72 -5.83 5.64 9.31
N LEU A 73 -4.75 4.86 9.37
CA LEU A 73 -3.99 4.48 8.19
C LEU A 73 -4.24 3.01 7.87
N LEU A 74 -4.57 2.70 6.61
CA LEU A 74 -4.39 1.34 6.11
C LEU A 74 -2.91 1.12 5.79
N GLY A 75 -2.17 0.61 6.77
CA GLY A 75 -0.74 0.35 6.64
C GLY A 75 -0.43 -0.78 5.65
N SER A 76 0.72 -0.70 4.99
CA SER A 76 1.27 -1.78 4.18
C SER A 76 2.80 -1.82 4.26
N SER A 77 3.42 -2.93 3.86
CA SER A 77 4.86 -3.14 4.02
C SER A 77 5.72 -2.08 3.31
N GLY A 78 5.25 -1.53 2.20
CA GLY A 78 5.93 -0.46 1.46
C GLY A 78 6.23 0.75 2.37
N PRO A 79 5.22 1.55 2.74
CA PRO A 79 5.42 2.69 3.61
C PRO A 79 5.82 2.30 5.05
N MET A 80 5.41 1.16 5.60
CA MET A 80 5.65 0.87 7.02
C MET A 80 7.00 0.19 7.30
N ALA A 81 7.65 -0.43 6.31
CA ALA A 81 8.90 -1.15 6.51
C ALA A 81 9.96 -0.85 5.44
N ILE A 82 9.59 -0.72 4.17
CA ILE A 82 10.55 -0.59 3.08
C ILE A 82 11.01 0.86 2.91
N ALA A 83 10.06 1.77 2.68
CA ALA A 83 10.35 3.16 2.37
C ALA A 83 11.16 3.89 3.46
N PRO A 84 10.89 3.72 4.77
CA PRO A 84 11.69 4.34 5.84
C PRO A 84 13.15 3.87 5.88
N ASN A 85 13.44 2.67 5.37
CA ASN A 85 14.80 2.13 5.29
C ASN A 85 15.48 2.42 3.94
N LEU A 86 14.72 2.81 2.92
CA LEU A 86 15.22 3.10 1.57
C LEU A 86 15.36 4.60 1.29
N ILE A 87 14.45 5.42 1.85
CA ILE A 87 14.36 6.86 1.61
C ILE A 87 14.91 7.58 2.83
N LYS A 88 16.03 8.31 2.65
CA LYS A 88 16.76 8.99 3.74
C LYS A 88 15.88 9.78 4.70
N ASN A 89 14.82 10.43 4.19
CA ASN A 89 13.82 11.15 4.98
C ASN A 89 12.41 10.81 4.50
N ALA A 90 11.86 9.67 4.94
CA ALA A 90 10.49 9.27 4.62
C ALA A 90 9.42 10.15 5.30
N GLY A 91 9.79 11.03 6.23
CA GLY A 91 8.89 12.02 6.85
C GLY A 91 8.04 11.49 8.01
N TYR A 92 8.27 10.25 8.45
CA TYR A 92 7.69 9.62 9.64
C TYR A 92 8.58 8.45 10.09
N ASP A 93 8.45 8.04 11.34
CA ASP A 93 8.97 6.78 11.87
C ASP A 93 7.78 5.83 12.16
N PRO A 94 7.65 4.70 11.46
CA PRO A 94 6.54 3.75 11.64
C PRO A 94 6.38 3.22 13.07
N ARG A 95 7.47 3.12 13.84
CA ARG A 95 7.47 2.55 15.19
C ARG A 95 7.14 3.59 16.25
N ARG A 96 7.42 4.87 15.98
CA ARG A 96 7.19 5.98 16.91
C ARG A 96 5.87 6.70 16.63
N ASP A 97 5.55 6.92 15.36
CA ASP A 97 4.47 7.83 14.93
C ASP A 97 3.13 7.10 14.69
N PHE A 98 3.07 5.78 14.88
CA PHE A 98 1.85 4.98 14.71
C PHE A 98 1.66 3.96 15.82
N THR A 99 0.40 3.78 16.23
CA THR A 99 -0.04 2.68 17.09
C THR A 99 -0.68 1.60 16.22
N ALA A 100 -0.15 0.37 16.27
CA ALA A 100 -0.73 -0.76 15.55
C ALA A 100 -2.08 -1.15 16.18
N ILE A 101 -3.12 -1.26 15.35
CA ILE A 101 -4.46 -1.67 15.79
C ILE A 101 -4.64 -3.17 15.55
N MET A 102 -4.60 -3.60 14.29
CA MET A 102 -4.72 -5.01 13.90
C MET A 102 -4.17 -5.27 12.50
N ASN A 103 -3.85 -6.53 12.22
CA ASN A 103 -3.65 -6.98 10.84
C ASN A 103 -5.01 -7.33 10.22
N VAL A 104 -5.32 -6.74 9.07
CA VAL A 104 -6.62 -6.93 8.40
C VAL A 104 -6.57 -7.96 7.26
N ALA A 105 -5.39 -8.21 6.67
CA ALA A 105 -5.21 -9.19 5.60
C ALA A 105 -3.72 -9.45 5.31
N GLY A 106 -3.43 -10.67 4.86
CA GLY A 106 -2.22 -10.99 4.11
C GLY A 106 -2.51 -10.95 2.60
N VAL A 107 -1.72 -10.20 1.83
CA VAL A 107 -1.88 -10.11 0.37
C VAL A 107 -0.70 -10.79 -0.31
N ALA A 108 -0.97 -11.89 -1.01
CA ALA A 108 0.04 -12.57 -1.80
C ALA A 108 0.44 -11.73 -3.02
N GLN A 109 1.74 -11.69 -3.34
CA GLN A 109 2.22 -11.06 -4.56
C GLN A 109 2.24 -12.07 -5.71
N ALA A 110 1.81 -11.62 -6.89
CA ALA A 110 1.88 -12.39 -8.12
C ALA A 110 2.76 -11.65 -9.14
N LEU A 111 3.58 -12.41 -9.88
CA LEU A 111 4.25 -11.94 -11.07
C LEU A 111 3.33 -12.18 -12.26
N VAL A 112 2.87 -11.10 -12.89
CA VAL A 112 1.91 -11.16 -14.00
C VAL A 112 2.56 -10.57 -15.24
N VAL A 113 2.28 -11.18 -16.39
CA VAL A 113 2.71 -10.74 -17.72
C VAL A 113 1.48 -10.49 -18.59
N PRO A 114 1.57 -9.69 -19.66
CA PRO A 114 0.46 -9.54 -20.61
C PRO A 114 -0.01 -10.90 -21.15
N ALA A 115 -1.32 -11.08 -21.29
CA ALA A 115 -1.92 -12.36 -21.70
C ALA A 115 -1.42 -12.84 -23.08
N ASN A 116 -1.14 -11.90 -23.98
CA ASN A 116 -0.59 -12.16 -25.32
C ASN A 116 0.94 -12.31 -25.33
N SER A 117 1.62 -12.27 -24.18
CA SER A 117 3.07 -12.45 -24.12
C SER A 117 3.48 -13.92 -24.31
N LYS A 118 4.71 -14.11 -24.78
CA LYS A 118 5.32 -15.43 -24.99
C LYS A 118 5.74 -16.13 -23.69
N TYR A 119 5.73 -15.45 -22.54
CA TYR A 119 6.19 -16.00 -21.28
C TYR A 119 5.08 -16.85 -20.65
N LYS A 120 5.34 -18.15 -20.45
CA LYS A 120 4.42 -19.09 -19.80
C LYS A 120 4.93 -19.53 -18.44
N THR A 121 6.22 -19.36 -18.19
CA THR A 121 6.89 -19.64 -16.92
C THR A 121 7.75 -18.46 -16.48
N VAL A 122 8.13 -18.45 -15.20
CA VAL A 122 9.10 -17.48 -14.67
C VAL A 122 10.47 -17.67 -15.35
N GLN A 123 10.82 -18.91 -15.71
CA GLN A 123 12.04 -19.26 -16.40
C GLN A 123 12.10 -18.63 -17.80
N ASP A 124 10.98 -18.59 -18.54
CA ASP A 124 10.93 -17.93 -19.85
C ASP A 124 11.26 -16.44 -19.74
N LEU A 125 10.71 -15.77 -18.72
CA LEU A 125 10.98 -14.37 -18.45
C LEU A 125 12.44 -14.15 -18.09
N ILE A 126 13.00 -14.97 -17.20
CA ILE A 126 14.40 -14.87 -16.78
C ILE A 126 15.34 -15.09 -17.97
N ALA A 127 15.08 -16.13 -18.78
CA ALA A 127 15.91 -16.45 -19.94
C ALA A 127 15.95 -15.29 -20.95
N ASP A 128 14.79 -14.71 -21.25
CA ASP A 128 14.73 -13.56 -22.17
C ASP A 128 15.36 -12.30 -21.59
N ALA A 129 15.17 -12.04 -20.29
CA ALA A 129 15.81 -10.91 -19.60
C ALA A 129 17.34 -11.03 -19.56
N LYS A 130 17.89 -12.26 -19.48
CA LYS A 130 19.34 -12.52 -19.61
C LYS A 130 19.83 -12.31 -21.04
N ALA A 131 19.09 -12.80 -22.02
CA ALA A 131 19.45 -12.67 -23.43
C ALA A 131 19.40 -11.21 -23.93
N ARG A 132 18.53 -10.38 -23.32
CA ARG A 132 18.32 -8.99 -23.71
C ARG A 132 18.32 -8.04 -22.49
N PRO A 133 19.48 -7.82 -21.84
CA PRO A 133 19.58 -7.01 -20.64
C PRO A 133 19.00 -5.61 -20.83
N GLY A 134 18.13 -5.17 -19.91
CA GLY A 134 17.53 -3.83 -19.93
C GLY A 134 16.46 -3.60 -21.01
N LYS A 135 16.07 -4.62 -21.78
CA LYS A 135 15.01 -4.51 -22.80
C LYS A 135 13.61 -4.80 -22.27
N LEU A 136 13.50 -5.52 -21.15
CA LEU A 136 12.23 -5.75 -20.49
C LEU A 136 12.00 -4.70 -19.41
N SER A 137 10.76 -4.24 -19.29
CA SER A 137 10.33 -3.35 -18.22
C SER A 137 9.36 -4.05 -17.27
N TYR A 138 9.26 -3.56 -16.04
CA TYR A 138 8.26 -3.99 -15.07
C TYR A 138 7.61 -2.79 -14.38
N ALA A 139 6.35 -2.95 -13.97
CA ALA A 139 5.59 -1.92 -13.28
C ALA A 139 5.55 -2.15 -11.76
N SER A 140 5.31 -1.08 -10.99
CA SER A 140 5.06 -1.15 -9.55
C SER A 140 4.26 0.07 -9.07
N GLY A 141 3.79 0.03 -7.82
CA GLY A 141 3.23 1.19 -7.12
C GLY A 141 4.23 2.30 -6.73
N GLY A 142 5.47 2.25 -7.22
CA GLY A 142 6.50 3.28 -7.05
C GLY A 142 7.71 2.84 -6.25
N ASN A 143 8.72 3.72 -6.19
CA ASN A 143 9.94 3.49 -5.40
C ASN A 143 9.59 3.28 -3.92
N GLY A 144 10.20 2.26 -3.31
CA GLY A 144 9.92 1.88 -1.92
C GLY A 144 8.62 1.08 -1.71
N SER A 145 7.87 0.76 -2.76
CA SER A 145 6.75 -0.18 -2.68
C SER A 145 7.25 -1.64 -2.52
N THR A 146 6.38 -2.52 -2.01
CA THR A 146 6.68 -3.95 -1.90
C THR A 146 7.01 -4.59 -3.26
N GLN A 147 6.31 -4.19 -4.32
CA GLN A 147 6.55 -4.74 -5.66
C GLN A 147 7.90 -4.32 -6.23
N HIS A 148 8.31 -3.06 -6.00
CA HIS A 148 9.63 -2.59 -6.38
C HIS A 148 10.72 -3.43 -5.70
N LEU A 149 10.64 -3.60 -4.37
CA LEU A 149 11.61 -4.41 -3.65
C LEU A 149 11.64 -5.87 -4.11
N THR A 150 10.47 -6.49 -4.33
CA THR A 150 10.38 -7.88 -4.80
C THR A 150 11.03 -8.07 -6.16
N MET A 151 10.84 -7.13 -7.10
CA MET A 151 11.48 -7.20 -8.42
C MET A 151 12.99 -6.92 -8.36
N GLU A 152 13.44 -6.01 -7.50
CA GLU A 152 14.87 -5.80 -7.26
C GLU A 152 15.53 -7.05 -6.65
N MET A 153 14.86 -7.73 -5.72
CA MET A 153 15.31 -9.03 -5.19
C MET A 153 15.36 -10.11 -6.27
N LEU A 154 14.38 -10.16 -7.18
CA LEU A 154 14.40 -11.08 -8.32
C LEU A 154 15.60 -10.80 -9.24
N LYS A 155 15.83 -9.53 -9.59
CA LYS A 155 16.99 -9.10 -10.39
C LYS A 155 18.30 -9.54 -9.75
N GLN A 156 18.46 -9.26 -8.46
CA GLN A 156 19.66 -9.64 -7.71
C GLN A 156 19.89 -11.15 -7.67
N ARG A 157 18.84 -11.94 -7.41
CA ARG A 157 18.94 -13.41 -7.29
C ARG A 157 19.20 -14.12 -8.61
N THR A 158 18.73 -13.55 -9.72
CA THR A 158 18.78 -14.20 -11.04
C THR A 158 19.85 -13.61 -11.97
N GLY A 159 20.40 -12.45 -11.61
CA GLY A 159 21.37 -11.72 -12.43
C GLY A 159 20.76 -11.04 -13.66
N ILE A 160 19.44 -10.83 -13.68
CA ILE A 160 18.76 -10.18 -14.82
C ILE A 160 18.75 -8.66 -14.68
N SER A 161 18.65 -7.97 -15.81
CA SER A 161 18.46 -6.52 -15.87
C SER A 161 17.11 -6.19 -16.52
N MET A 162 16.29 -5.42 -15.81
CA MET A 162 14.97 -4.94 -16.25
C MET A 162 14.78 -3.49 -15.84
N VAL A 163 14.06 -2.73 -16.66
CA VAL A 163 13.74 -1.31 -16.43
C VAL A 163 12.53 -1.19 -15.52
N HIS A 164 12.69 -0.48 -14.41
CA HIS A 164 11.59 -0.19 -13.49
C HIS A 164 10.76 1.01 -13.98
N ILE A 165 9.45 0.83 -14.11
CA ILE A 165 8.50 1.89 -14.46
C ILE A 165 7.55 2.11 -13.26
N PRO A 166 7.74 3.16 -12.46
CA PRO A 166 6.90 3.43 -11.30
C PRO A 166 5.58 4.11 -11.70
N TYR A 167 4.46 3.62 -11.16
CA TYR A 167 3.13 4.23 -11.31
C TYR A 167 2.60 4.73 -9.97
N LYS A 168 1.63 5.64 -10.01
CA LYS A 168 0.90 6.12 -8.80
C LYS A 168 -0.03 5.04 -8.20
N GLY A 169 -0.12 3.88 -8.86
CA GLY A 169 -0.89 2.71 -8.46
C GLY A 169 -0.76 1.58 -9.48
N VAL A 170 -1.02 0.35 -9.03
CA VAL A 170 -1.04 -0.85 -9.88
C VAL A 170 -2.49 -1.04 -10.34
N GLY A 171 -2.85 -0.45 -11.47
CA GLY A 171 -4.10 -0.81 -12.14
C GLY A 171 -3.92 -2.23 -12.68
N ALA A 172 -4.63 -3.20 -12.13
CA ALA A 172 -5.00 -4.37 -12.91
C ALA A 172 -6.29 -3.95 -13.63
N ASP A 173 -6.21 -3.78 -14.94
CA ASP A 173 -7.42 -3.75 -15.78
C ASP A 173 -8.20 -5.07 -15.61
#